data_AF-A0A8S2VLN7-F1
#
_entry.id   AF-A0A8S2VLN7-F1
#
_cell.length_a   1.000
_cell.length_b   1.000
_cell.length_c   1.000
_cell.angle_alpha   90.00
_cell.angle_beta   90.00
_cell.angle_gamma   90.00
#
_symmetry.space_group_name_H-M   'P 1'
#
loop_
_entity.id
_entity.type
_entity.pdbx_description
1 polymer ?
#
loop_
_entity_poly.entity_id
_entity_poly.type
_entity_poly.pdbx_seq_one_letter_code
_entity_poly.pdbx_strand_id
1 'polypeptide(L)'
;HQFHSTHPYRCILQKESKYFYLNRSCQLLTRTSLKQLCSFNTTLKLEIIFPKNTTVYDLIINSNQTNCNKNQLCQFEKNPYRIKLKENEIHKNFLQIKTFSSCLSSNYLLSSTNAKKNFDYFSLNSSTGYLSLLHSLDYESIATWKLVIQGHDTHHIPFYTYVIIDVDDTNDCSPLLSWNFPLQTIQIINDTDSFNIEIAIDESNVEQNNIIIANIIVSDLDSPLKFDLKINSSDILPFNIDGPYGDSTYVLLTNSKLDREYKDKYIVNLIINDSGQPMLTSFYKLIINILDNNDNSPKFDQHIYYVDIQENNFINTTLLQIFANDSDLNDNGRVTYELNNENNKYVWIDSRTGMVRAKIQFDYEEMKNFSFIVTALDHPRNGQQFKTTATVFVNIIDQNDNFPEYLEMLVLDLNDETPRFIFPNNNNDTLIIDRAYWNMNDYICQIEIQDNDQIQTHTLLLIYSSDQLKNYDYLIKQKNTIEFDSENFFLDQQNRLFFNATNGTILNEGVYYLAFKIVDGNNYNDEKLLKLIVVNEFEHLETIIKQYDYLGLHLNNRLAYLQYHRAKSIHSSTVNESNRVVLLIIFVILTAILIGITFIFISLIRRRTFKQKELLTQHDSIS
;
A
#
# COMPACT_ATOMS: atom_id res chain seq x y z
N HIS A 1 5.71 25.93 84.75
CA HIS A 1 4.41 26.58 84.50
C HIS A 1 4.49 27.90 83.71
N GLN A 2 5.60 28.24 83.02
CA GLN A 2 5.69 29.45 82.18
C GLN A 2 6.37 29.19 80.82
N PHE A 3 5.98 28.15 80.08
CA PHE A 3 6.32 28.06 78.66
C PHE A 3 5.03 28.14 77.85
N HIS A 4 4.80 29.30 77.25
CA HIS A 4 3.64 29.57 76.39
C HIS A 4 3.61 28.62 75.18
N SER A 5 2.42 28.17 74.81
CA SER A 5 2.14 27.18 73.75
C SER A 5 2.38 27.68 72.31
N THR A 6 2.91 28.89 72.13
CA THR A 6 2.93 29.57 70.82
C THR A 6 4.30 29.63 70.14
N HIS A 7 5.36 29.11 70.76
CA HIS A 7 6.71 29.09 70.16
C HIS A 7 7.27 27.66 70.13
N PRO A 8 7.78 27.16 68.99
CA PRO A 8 8.37 25.84 68.92
C PRO A 8 9.70 25.84 69.68
N TYR A 9 9.81 25.01 70.72
CA TYR A 9 11.05 24.73 71.42
C TYR A 9 11.29 23.22 71.44
N ARG A 10 12.55 22.81 71.42
CA ARG A 10 12.96 21.41 71.51
C ARG A 10 13.81 21.22 72.76
N CYS A 11 13.52 20.17 73.52
CA CYS A 11 14.30 19.83 74.71
C CYS A 11 15.08 18.53 74.48
N ILE A 12 16.36 18.56 74.80
CA ILE A 12 17.26 17.42 74.64
C ILE A 12 17.98 17.20 75.97
N LEU A 13 18.00 15.96 76.44
CA LEU A 13 18.94 15.56 77.48
C LEU A 13 20.27 15.29 76.81
N GLN A 14 21.30 16.09 77.13
CA GLN A 14 22.63 15.97 76.52
C GLN A 14 23.29 14.62 76.81
N LYS A 15 22.82 13.91 77.84
CA LYS A 15 23.26 12.56 78.17
C LYS A 15 22.05 11.71 78.56
N GLU A 16 21.99 10.50 78.02
CA GLU A 16 20.95 9.55 78.39
C GLU A 16 21.04 9.21 79.88
N SER A 17 19.90 9.36 80.57
CA SER A 17 19.77 8.95 81.96
C SER A 17 19.20 7.55 82.04
N LYS A 18 19.80 6.72 82.92
CA LYS A 18 19.27 5.40 83.29
C LYS A 18 17.86 5.50 83.89
N TYR A 19 17.53 6.62 84.53
CA TYR A 19 16.30 6.77 85.32
C TYR A 19 15.26 7.68 84.69
N PHE A 20 15.67 8.60 83.81
CA PHE A 20 14.79 9.65 83.27
C PHE A 20 14.85 9.76 81.75
N TYR A 21 13.77 10.25 81.15
CA TYR A 21 13.71 10.65 79.75
C TYR A 21 12.75 11.83 79.57
N LEU A 22 12.84 12.52 78.44
CA LEU A 22 11.88 13.55 78.06
C LEU A 22 10.90 12.99 77.04
N ASN A 23 9.62 13.28 77.23
CA ASN A 23 8.64 13.05 76.17
C ASN A 23 8.66 14.21 75.14
N ARG A 24 7.87 14.05 74.06
CA ARG A 24 7.77 15.05 72.98
C ARG A 24 7.23 16.41 73.45
N SER A 25 6.57 16.46 74.61
CA SER A 25 6.09 17.68 75.25
C SER A 25 7.08 18.26 76.26
N CYS A 26 8.35 17.84 76.22
CA CYS A 26 9.41 18.28 77.15
C CYS A 26 9.13 18.00 78.63
N GLN A 27 8.26 17.04 78.95
CA GLN A 27 8.04 16.60 80.32
C GLN A 27 9.08 15.57 80.70
N LEU A 28 9.73 15.76 81.85
CA LEU A 28 10.66 14.80 82.42
C LEU A 28 9.87 13.64 83.04
N LEU A 29 10.00 12.46 82.45
CA LEU A 29 9.35 11.24 82.89
C LEU A 29 10.38 10.23 83.38
N THR A 30 9.93 9.31 84.21
CA THR A 30 10.77 8.27 84.79
C THR A 30 10.73 7.02 83.93
N ARG A 31 11.89 6.43 83.65
CA ARG A 31 12.03 5.13 82.95
C ARG A 31 11.71 3.95 83.87
N THR A 32 11.78 4.17 85.19
CA THR A 32 11.58 3.16 86.24
C THR A 32 10.82 3.78 87.41
N SER A 33 10.23 2.95 88.27
CA SER A 33 9.56 3.43 89.48
C SER A 33 10.58 3.99 90.47
N LEU A 34 10.55 5.30 90.72
CA LEU A 34 11.46 5.95 91.68
C LEU A 34 11.25 5.48 93.13
N LYS A 35 10.14 4.78 93.44
CA LYS A 35 9.91 4.13 94.74
C LYS A 35 10.90 3.00 95.04
N GLN A 36 11.64 2.52 94.03
CA GLN A 36 12.62 1.44 94.18
C GLN A 36 14.06 1.96 94.43
N LEU A 37 14.28 3.27 94.49
CA LEU A 37 15.61 3.87 94.67
C LEU A 37 15.73 4.50 96.06
N CYS A 38 16.57 3.91 96.91
CA CYS A 38 16.74 4.34 98.31
C CYS A 38 17.34 5.73 98.49
N SER A 39 18.35 6.05 97.69
CA SER A 39 18.93 7.38 97.59
C SER A 39 19.62 7.52 96.26
N PHE A 40 19.32 8.57 95.51
CA PHE A 40 20.07 8.90 94.31
C PHE A 40 20.23 10.41 94.22
N ASN A 41 21.40 10.82 93.77
CA ASN A 41 21.72 12.18 93.39
C ASN A 41 22.23 12.09 91.95
N THR A 42 21.52 12.72 91.02
CA THR A 42 21.93 12.76 89.63
C THR A 42 21.72 14.15 89.06
N THR A 43 22.70 14.62 88.31
CA THR A 43 22.61 15.88 87.58
C THR A 43 22.38 15.58 86.11
N LEU A 44 21.25 16.03 85.58
CA LEU A 44 20.91 15.95 84.17
C LEU A 44 21.19 17.28 83.49
N LYS A 45 21.87 17.25 82.35
CA LYS A 45 22.03 18.44 81.49
C LYS A 45 20.88 18.51 80.50
N LEU A 46 19.97 19.43 80.74
CA LEU A 46 18.84 19.72 79.87
C LEU A 46 19.18 20.90 78.97
N GLU A 47 19.25 20.65 77.69
CA GLU A 47 19.37 21.67 76.67
C GLU A 47 17.99 22.00 76.13
N ILE A 48 17.60 23.27 76.25
CA ILE A 48 16.37 23.80 75.66
C ILE A 48 16.77 24.70 74.49
N ILE A 49 16.35 24.28 73.30
CA ILE A 49 16.65 24.95 72.04
C ILE A 49 15.41 25.76 71.63
N PHE A 50 15.56 27.08 71.65
CA PHE A 50 14.61 28.02 71.06
C PHE A 50 15.10 28.44 69.67
N PRO A 51 14.24 28.99 68.79
CA PRO A 51 14.61 29.35 67.41
C PRO A 51 15.77 30.37 67.29
N LYS A 52 16.09 31.12 68.36
CA LYS A 52 17.13 32.17 68.36
C LYS A 52 18.14 32.05 69.51
N ASN A 53 18.02 31.05 70.37
CA ASN A 53 18.81 30.91 71.59
C ASN A 53 18.80 29.44 72.04
N THR A 54 19.96 28.93 72.44
CA THR A 54 20.06 27.67 73.17
C THR A 54 20.49 27.95 74.61
N THR A 55 19.77 27.39 75.57
CA THR A 55 20.09 27.47 76.99
C THR A 55 20.23 26.07 77.58
N VAL A 56 21.30 25.86 78.36
CA VAL A 56 21.58 24.58 79.02
C VAL A 56 21.37 24.75 80.52
N TYR A 57 20.58 23.86 81.10
CA TYR A 57 20.26 23.81 82.53
C TYR A 57 20.83 22.55 83.16
N ASP A 58 21.42 22.69 84.34
CA ASP A 58 21.75 21.56 85.20
C ASP A 58 20.55 21.26 86.11
N LEU A 59 19.83 20.18 85.81
CA LEU A 59 18.78 19.63 86.65
C LEU A 59 19.38 18.68 87.67
N ILE A 60 19.55 19.16 88.89
CA ILE A 60 19.98 18.34 90.03
C ILE A 60 18.75 17.67 90.62
N ILE A 61 18.69 16.35 90.52
CA ILE A 61 17.59 15.53 91.05
C ILE A 61 18.13 14.71 92.21
N ASN A 62 17.66 15.05 93.40
CA ASN A 62 18.05 14.42 94.65
C ASN A 62 16.84 13.73 95.27
N SER A 63 17.02 12.49 95.69
CA SER A 63 16.05 11.77 96.51
C SER A 63 16.74 11.16 97.72
N ASN A 64 16.23 11.47 98.91
CA ASN A 64 16.61 10.85 100.16
C ASN A 64 15.36 10.23 100.77
N GLN A 65 15.19 8.91 100.62
CA GLN A 65 14.12 8.18 101.29
C GLN A 65 14.63 7.64 102.64
N THR A 66 13.97 8.02 103.72
CA THR A 66 14.37 7.69 105.10
C THR A 66 13.93 6.30 105.56
N ASN A 67 13.12 5.58 104.77
CA ASN A 67 12.59 4.25 105.11
C ASN A 67 12.98 3.18 104.09
N CYS A 68 14.26 3.16 103.72
CA CYS A 68 14.79 2.16 102.81
C CYS A 68 15.51 1.07 103.59
N ASN A 69 14.84 -0.07 103.81
CA ASN A 69 15.53 -1.29 104.22
C ASN A 69 16.53 -1.65 103.12
N LYS A 70 17.83 -1.55 103.43
CA LYS A 70 18.93 -1.94 102.54
C LYS A 70 18.98 -3.45 102.23
N ASN A 71 18.00 -4.23 102.68
CA ASN A 71 17.83 -5.62 102.25
C ASN A 71 16.95 -5.66 100.99
N GLN A 72 17.64 -5.74 99.85
CA GLN A 72 17.26 -6.56 98.69
C GLN A 72 15.87 -6.32 98.07
N LEU A 73 15.66 -5.17 97.42
CA LEU A 73 14.58 -5.08 96.42
C LEU A 73 14.90 -6.02 95.25
N CYS A 74 13.96 -6.90 94.92
CA CYS A 74 14.12 -7.83 93.81
C CYS A 74 14.27 -7.15 92.45
N GLN A 75 15.28 -7.59 91.69
CA GLN A 75 15.62 -7.07 90.36
C GLN A 75 16.02 -8.21 89.42
N PHE A 76 15.74 -8.02 88.13
CA PHE A 76 16.22 -8.89 87.07
C PHE A 76 17.74 -8.73 86.88
N GLU A 77 18.43 -9.81 86.50
CA GLU A 77 19.87 -9.79 86.22
C GLU A 77 20.22 -8.87 85.03
N LYS A 78 19.30 -8.78 84.05
CA LYS A 78 19.44 -7.92 82.87
C LYS A 78 18.19 -7.07 82.68
N ASN A 79 18.39 -5.84 82.20
CA ASN A 79 17.32 -4.95 81.80
C ASN A 79 17.83 -3.95 80.73
N PRO A 80 17.48 -4.13 79.45
CA PRO A 80 16.66 -5.21 78.89
C PRO A 80 17.45 -6.52 78.69
N TYR A 81 16.74 -7.62 78.46
CA TYR A 81 17.26 -8.79 77.77
C TYR A 81 17.15 -8.55 76.26
N ARG A 82 18.20 -8.85 75.50
CA ARG A 82 18.20 -8.77 74.04
C ARG A 82 18.70 -10.08 73.46
N ILE A 83 17.97 -10.63 72.49
CA ILE A 83 18.30 -11.87 71.80
C ILE A 83 17.92 -11.75 70.32
N LYS A 84 18.61 -12.52 69.48
CA LYS A 84 18.28 -12.71 68.08
C LYS A 84 17.70 -14.11 67.87
N LEU A 85 16.60 -14.20 67.15
CA LEU A 85 16.01 -15.48 66.73
C LEU A 85 15.84 -15.46 65.22
N LYS A 86 16.17 -16.57 64.57
CA LYS A 86 15.94 -16.74 63.15
C LYS A 86 14.44 -16.94 62.90
N GLU A 87 13.92 -16.33 61.85
CA GLU A 87 12.54 -16.59 61.44
C GLU A 87 12.37 -18.00 60.89
N ASN A 88 11.13 -18.39 60.61
CA ASN A 88 10.78 -19.73 60.10
C ASN A 88 11.19 -20.92 60.99
N GLU A 89 11.76 -20.65 62.17
CA GLU A 89 12.16 -21.63 63.17
C GLU A 89 11.32 -21.52 64.44
N ILE A 90 11.10 -22.66 65.12
CA ILE A 90 10.45 -22.71 66.44
C ILE A 90 11.49 -23.09 67.49
N HIS A 91 11.68 -22.22 68.48
CA HIS A 91 12.64 -22.45 69.56
C HIS A 91 11.94 -22.63 70.92
N LYS A 92 12.21 -23.74 71.60
CA LYS A 92 11.76 -23.98 72.98
C LYS A 92 12.85 -23.58 73.97
N ASN A 93 12.44 -22.98 75.08
CA ASN A 93 13.31 -22.57 76.19
C ASN A 93 14.53 -21.73 75.74
N PHE A 94 14.35 -20.85 74.74
CA PHE A 94 15.42 -20.13 74.06
C PHE A 94 16.11 -19.08 74.94
N LEU A 95 15.42 -18.58 75.97
CA LEU A 95 15.96 -17.61 76.90
C LEU A 95 15.44 -17.89 78.31
N GLN A 96 16.34 -17.92 79.28
CA GLN A 96 15.95 -17.96 80.69
C GLN A 96 16.02 -16.56 81.31
N ILE A 97 14.89 -16.10 81.83
CA ILE A 97 14.80 -14.88 82.64
C ILE A 97 15.18 -15.21 84.07
N LYS A 98 16.07 -14.38 84.64
CA LYS A 98 16.62 -14.59 85.98
C LYS A 98 16.59 -13.32 86.81
N THR A 99 16.43 -13.51 88.10
CA THR A 99 16.50 -12.47 89.13
C THR A 99 17.72 -12.72 90.00
N PHE A 100 18.27 -11.67 90.61
CA PHE A 100 19.41 -11.82 91.51
C PHE A 100 19.07 -12.74 92.70
N SER A 101 20.07 -13.47 93.21
CA SER A 101 19.96 -14.48 94.29
C SER A 101 19.31 -14.00 95.59
N SER A 102 19.17 -12.69 95.73
CA SER A 102 18.41 -11.99 96.75
C SER A 102 16.90 -12.24 96.73
N CYS A 103 16.37 -12.85 95.67
CA CYS A 103 14.94 -13.05 95.46
C CYS A 103 14.49 -14.47 95.82
N LEU A 104 13.66 -14.59 96.85
CA LEU A 104 13.06 -15.87 97.25
C LEU A 104 11.92 -16.20 96.27
N SER A 105 12.06 -17.30 95.52
CA SER A 105 11.04 -17.86 94.60
C SER A 105 10.31 -16.82 93.74
N SER A 106 10.92 -16.38 92.64
CA SER A 106 10.30 -15.43 91.70
C SER A 106 9.30 -16.12 90.78
N ASN A 107 8.04 -15.72 90.82
CA ASN A 107 7.06 -16.08 89.79
C ASN A 107 7.12 -15.06 88.66
N TYR A 108 7.36 -15.53 87.44
CA TYR A 108 7.41 -14.68 86.25
C TYR A 108 6.07 -14.67 85.52
N LEU A 109 5.63 -13.49 85.13
CA LEU A 109 4.43 -13.27 84.34
C LEU A 109 4.78 -12.50 83.08
N LEU A 110 4.37 -13.02 81.93
CA LEU A 110 4.41 -12.28 80.68
C LEU A 110 3.28 -11.24 80.72
N SER A 111 3.65 -9.98 80.82
CA SER A 111 2.74 -8.84 80.77
C SER A 111 2.90 -8.20 79.39
N SER A 112 1.83 -7.98 78.63
CA SER A 112 1.97 -7.36 77.31
C SER A 112 1.11 -6.11 77.23
N THR A 113 1.67 -5.04 76.65
CA THR A 113 0.91 -3.85 76.26
C THR A 113 0.07 -4.08 75.00
N ASN A 114 0.44 -5.07 74.16
CA ASN A 114 -0.32 -5.59 73.01
C ASN A 114 -0.75 -7.03 73.31
N ALA A 115 -1.72 -7.19 74.22
CA ALA A 115 -1.99 -8.47 74.88
C ALA A 115 -2.16 -9.65 73.92
N LYS A 116 -3.07 -9.59 72.93
CA LYS A 116 -3.39 -10.77 72.10
C LYS A 116 -2.19 -11.35 71.32
N LYS A 117 -1.57 -10.56 70.42
CA LYS A 117 -0.54 -11.06 69.51
C LYS A 117 0.70 -11.61 70.22
N ASN A 118 1.10 -11.05 71.37
CA ASN A 118 2.28 -11.55 72.09
C ASN A 118 2.02 -12.88 72.82
N PHE A 119 0.80 -13.12 73.33
CA PHE A 119 0.45 -14.38 73.96
C PHE A 119 0.26 -15.52 72.95
N ASP A 120 -0.07 -15.18 71.71
CA ASP A 120 -0.18 -16.16 70.62
C ASP A 120 1.21 -16.72 70.25
N TYR A 121 2.25 -15.88 70.23
CA TYR A 121 3.58 -16.28 69.77
C TYR A 121 4.53 -16.73 70.89
N PHE A 122 4.38 -16.25 72.13
CA PHE A 122 5.36 -16.50 73.20
C PHE A 122 4.72 -17.08 74.46
N SER A 123 5.38 -18.09 75.03
CA SER A 123 5.05 -18.63 76.33
C SER A 123 6.22 -18.45 77.31
N LEU A 124 5.88 -18.14 78.56
CA LEU A 124 6.83 -18.00 79.66
C LEU A 124 6.47 -19.00 80.75
N ASN A 125 7.41 -19.88 81.11
CA ASN A 125 7.23 -20.73 82.28
C ASN A 125 7.45 -19.88 83.55
N SER A 126 6.38 -19.71 84.33
CA SER A 126 6.36 -18.85 85.51
C SER A 126 7.31 -19.28 86.62
N SER A 127 7.64 -20.58 86.70
CA SER A 127 8.48 -21.15 87.76
C SER A 127 9.97 -21.24 87.37
N THR A 128 10.27 -21.45 86.09
CA THR A 128 11.66 -21.64 85.61
C THR A 128 12.23 -20.41 84.91
N GLY A 129 11.37 -19.47 84.50
CA GLY A 129 11.75 -18.27 83.76
C GLY A 129 12.08 -18.51 82.28
N TYR A 130 11.91 -19.74 81.77
CA TYR A 130 12.18 -20.04 80.36
C TYR A 130 11.08 -19.48 79.43
N LEU A 131 11.51 -18.75 78.41
CA LEU A 131 10.70 -18.32 77.28
C LEU A 131 10.78 -19.32 76.14
N SER A 132 9.65 -19.63 75.54
CA SER A 132 9.51 -20.48 74.34
C SER A 132 8.66 -19.79 73.28
N LEU A 133 9.00 -20.05 72.03
CA LEU A 133 8.28 -19.61 70.84
C LEU A 133 7.22 -20.66 70.48
N LEU A 134 5.97 -20.23 70.25
CA LEU A 134 4.81 -21.09 69.93
C LEU A 134 4.55 -21.18 68.43
N HIS A 135 4.81 -20.09 67.69
CA HIS A 135 4.68 -19.99 66.25
C HIS A 135 5.95 -19.38 65.65
N SER A 136 6.32 -19.78 64.43
CA SER A 136 7.46 -19.18 63.74
C SER A 136 7.29 -17.67 63.60
N LEU A 137 8.41 -16.95 63.72
CA LEU A 137 8.46 -15.53 63.42
C LEU A 137 8.56 -15.35 61.90
N ASP A 138 8.23 -14.14 61.46
CA ASP A 138 8.25 -13.66 60.08
C ASP A 138 8.78 -12.22 60.17
N TYR A 139 9.94 -11.99 59.57
CA TYR A 139 10.70 -10.75 59.61
C TYR A 139 9.97 -9.64 58.86
N GLU A 140 9.45 -9.95 57.68
CA GLU A 140 8.72 -9.06 56.75
C GLU A 140 7.47 -8.51 57.43
N SER A 141 6.85 -9.32 58.28
CA SER A 141 5.74 -8.91 59.15
C SER A 141 6.19 -8.07 60.35
N ILE A 142 7.10 -8.59 61.20
CA ILE A 142 7.57 -7.92 62.42
C ILE A 142 9.05 -8.28 62.71
N ALA A 143 9.96 -7.39 62.31
CA ALA A 143 11.41 -7.52 62.55
C ALA A 143 11.85 -7.39 64.02
N THR A 144 11.03 -6.82 64.92
CA THR A 144 11.41 -6.69 66.34
C THR A 144 10.21 -6.82 67.29
N TRP A 145 10.31 -7.77 68.20
CA TRP A 145 9.32 -8.02 69.23
C TRP A 145 9.77 -7.47 70.59
N LYS A 146 8.83 -6.89 71.33
CA LYS A 146 9.06 -6.38 72.68
C LYS A 146 8.08 -7.00 73.66
N LEU A 147 8.60 -7.83 74.55
CA LEU A 147 7.86 -8.47 75.63
C LEU A 147 8.13 -7.73 76.94
N VAL A 148 7.10 -7.55 77.77
CA VAL A 148 7.27 -7.04 79.14
C VAL A 148 7.17 -8.22 80.10
N ILE A 149 8.18 -8.41 80.93
CA ILE A 149 8.19 -9.49 81.92
C ILE A 149 8.04 -8.86 83.29
N GLN A 150 7.00 -9.29 83.99
CA GLN A 150 6.73 -8.91 85.36
C GLN A 150 7.26 -10.00 86.29
N GLY A 151 8.12 -9.61 87.22
CA GLY A 151 8.52 -10.44 88.34
C GLY A 151 7.61 -10.18 89.53
N HIS A 152 7.10 -11.24 90.13
CA HIS A 152 6.36 -11.18 91.38
C HIS A 152 7.05 -12.03 92.44
N ASP A 153 7.30 -11.42 93.59
CA ASP A 153 7.70 -12.10 94.81
C ASP A 153 6.70 -11.67 95.91
N THR A 154 6.23 -12.65 96.68
CA THR A 154 5.28 -12.52 97.79
C THR A 154 5.60 -11.39 98.78
N HIS A 155 6.85 -10.95 98.88
CA HIS A 155 7.29 -9.89 99.80
C HIS A 155 7.67 -8.57 99.11
N HIS A 156 7.55 -8.46 97.78
CA HIS A 156 8.03 -7.31 97.00
C HIS A 156 6.98 -6.73 96.04
N ILE A 157 7.09 -5.42 95.78
CA ILE A 157 6.29 -4.73 94.74
C ILE A 157 6.67 -5.32 93.37
N PRO A 158 5.70 -5.57 92.45
CA PRO A 158 6.02 -6.08 91.13
C PRO A 158 7.05 -5.20 90.41
N PHE A 159 8.02 -5.85 89.78
CA PHE A 159 9.10 -5.20 89.04
C PHE A 159 9.11 -5.73 87.60
N TYR A 160 9.64 -4.93 86.67
CA TYR A 160 9.49 -5.18 85.23
C TYR A 160 10.85 -5.16 84.53
N THR A 161 11.00 -6.02 83.52
CA THR A 161 12.06 -5.95 82.52
C THR A 161 11.46 -6.10 81.13
N TYR A 162 12.28 -5.83 80.11
CA TYR A 162 11.90 -6.02 78.71
C TYR A 162 12.74 -7.14 78.10
N VAL A 163 12.12 -7.93 77.23
CA VAL A 163 12.81 -8.80 76.30
C VAL A 163 12.60 -8.21 74.91
N ILE A 164 13.71 -7.85 74.28
CA ILE A 164 13.75 -7.40 72.90
C ILE A 164 14.26 -8.57 72.07
N ILE A 165 13.44 -9.04 71.14
CA ILE A 165 13.77 -10.11 70.21
C ILE A 165 13.89 -9.46 68.85
N ASP A 166 15.12 -9.37 68.34
CA ASP A 166 15.35 -9.01 66.96
C ASP A 166 15.21 -10.29 66.12
N VAL A 167 14.46 -10.23 65.03
CA VAL A 167 14.32 -11.36 64.11
C VAL A 167 15.47 -11.29 63.11
N ASP A 168 16.18 -12.41 62.94
CA ASP A 168 17.17 -12.56 61.88
C ASP A 168 16.43 -13.04 60.61
N ASP A 169 16.47 -12.16 59.60
CA ASP A 169 15.94 -12.30 58.24
C ASP A 169 16.60 -13.49 57.50
N THR A 170 15.78 -14.21 56.73
CA THR A 170 16.13 -15.34 55.88
C THR A 170 15.55 -15.15 54.49
N ASN A 171 16.31 -15.53 53.45
CA ASN A 171 15.84 -15.39 52.08
C ASN A 171 14.70 -16.38 51.76
N ASP A 172 13.45 -15.95 51.92
CA ASP A 172 12.24 -16.74 51.72
C ASP A 172 11.20 -16.06 50.80
N CYS A 173 11.43 -14.80 50.41
CA CYS A 173 10.69 -14.08 49.39
C CYS A 173 11.43 -14.11 48.05
N SER A 174 10.67 -14.27 46.96
CA SER A 174 11.23 -14.25 45.61
C SER A 174 11.12 -12.86 44.97
N PRO A 175 12.07 -12.47 44.10
CA PRO A 175 12.10 -11.13 43.52
C PRO A 175 10.87 -10.82 42.63
N LEU A 176 10.31 -9.63 42.79
CA LEU A 176 9.16 -9.12 42.04
C LEU A 176 9.56 -8.04 41.02
N LEU A 177 9.01 -8.10 39.80
CA LEU A 177 9.19 -7.06 38.78
C LEU A 177 8.02 -6.07 38.77
N SER A 178 8.35 -4.79 38.75
CA SER A 178 7.44 -3.69 38.45
C SER A 178 7.86 -3.01 37.14
N TRP A 179 6.88 -2.68 36.31
CA TRP A 179 7.10 -2.20 34.95
C TRP A 179 6.66 -0.76 34.79
N ASN A 180 7.47 0.04 34.11
CA ASN A 180 7.10 1.38 33.69
C ASN A 180 7.44 1.53 32.20
N PHE A 181 6.42 1.69 31.36
CA PHE A 181 6.56 1.84 29.92
C PHE A 181 6.57 3.33 29.55
N PRO A 182 7.75 3.93 29.26
CA PRO A 182 7.85 5.38 29.06
C PRO A 182 7.32 5.84 27.70
N LEU A 183 7.21 4.94 26.72
CA LEU A 183 6.72 5.26 25.39
C LEU A 183 5.19 5.35 25.41
N GLN A 184 4.65 6.52 25.04
CA GLN A 184 3.20 6.77 24.93
C GLN A 184 2.51 5.85 23.90
N THR A 185 3.29 5.22 23.02
CA THR A 185 2.84 4.32 21.97
C THR A 185 2.74 2.86 22.43
N ILE A 186 3.12 2.56 23.69
CA ILE A 186 2.96 1.24 24.28
C ILE A 186 1.57 1.15 24.91
N GLN A 187 0.72 0.30 24.32
CA GLN A 187 -0.57 -0.05 24.92
C GLN A 187 -0.44 -1.37 25.67
N ILE A 188 -0.77 -1.35 26.96
CA ILE A 188 -0.91 -2.60 27.75
C ILE A 188 -2.24 -3.21 27.33
N ILE A 189 -2.18 -4.36 26.66
CA ILE A 189 -3.34 -5.05 26.11
C ILE A 189 -4.01 -5.87 27.21
N ASN A 190 -3.20 -6.63 27.97
CA ASN A 190 -3.66 -7.45 29.08
C ASN A 190 -2.57 -7.56 30.14
N ASP A 191 -3.00 -7.47 31.40
CA ASP A 191 -2.24 -7.85 32.58
C ASP A 191 -3.07 -8.94 33.27
N THR A 192 -2.90 -10.18 32.80
CA THR A 192 -3.72 -11.30 33.29
C THR A 192 -3.28 -11.73 34.68
N ASP A 193 -1.99 -11.54 34.99
CA ASP A 193 -1.32 -11.76 36.27
C ASP A 193 0.00 -10.98 36.25
N SER A 194 0.55 -10.57 37.41
CA SER A 194 1.82 -9.82 37.57
C SER A 194 3.06 -10.44 36.89
N PHE A 195 2.93 -11.66 36.33
CA PHE A 195 3.96 -12.43 35.66
C PHE A 195 3.81 -12.49 34.13
N ASN A 196 2.66 -12.13 33.56
CA ASN A 196 2.37 -12.19 32.12
C ASN A 196 1.82 -10.84 31.62
N ILE A 197 2.62 -10.12 30.85
CA ILE A 197 2.24 -8.82 30.29
C ILE A 197 2.20 -8.91 28.77
N GLU A 198 1.14 -8.36 28.17
CA GLU A 198 1.02 -8.20 26.72
C GLU A 198 0.98 -6.71 26.35
N ILE A 199 1.88 -6.30 25.46
CA ILE A 199 2.00 -4.94 24.97
C ILE A 199 1.94 -4.86 23.45
N ALA A 200 1.55 -3.69 22.94
CA ALA A 200 1.62 -3.34 21.52
C ALA A 200 2.62 -2.19 21.29
N ILE A 201 3.40 -2.26 20.21
CA ILE A 201 4.40 -1.24 19.86
C ILE A 201 4.29 -0.92 18.37
N ASP A 202 4.12 0.34 18.01
CA ASP A 202 4.17 0.81 16.63
C ASP A 202 5.62 0.87 16.12
N GLU A 203 5.89 0.17 15.03
CA GLU A 203 7.22 -0.03 14.44
C GLU A 203 7.92 1.26 14.03
N SER A 204 7.16 2.31 13.69
CA SER A 204 7.72 3.64 13.38
C SER A 204 8.42 4.27 14.59
N ASN A 205 8.07 3.86 15.81
CA ASN A 205 8.75 4.32 17.03
C ASN A 205 9.99 3.51 17.34
N VAL A 206 10.29 2.46 16.55
CA VAL A 206 11.40 1.54 16.80
C VAL A 206 12.28 1.36 15.55
N GLU A 207 12.59 2.46 14.89
CA GLU A 207 13.43 2.49 13.68
C GLU A 207 14.94 2.37 13.97
N GLN A 208 15.35 2.44 15.24
CA GLN A 208 16.76 2.44 15.66
C GLN A 208 17.01 1.45 16.80
N ASN A 209 18.29 1.20 17.09
CA ASN A 209 18.71 0.44 18.26
C ASN A 209 18.68 1.31 19.54
N ASN A 210 18.65 0.64 20.69
CA ASN A 210 18.68 1.24 22.03
C ASN A 210 17.43 2.06 22.39
N ILE A 211 16.28 1.72 21.83
CA ILE A 211 15.01 2.35 22.19
C ILE A 211 14.47 1.69 23.44
N ILE A 212 14.10 2.50 24.43
CA ILE A 212 13.61 2.03 25.73
C ILE A 212 12.18 1.54 25.59
N ILE A 213 12.00 0.23 25.75
CA ILE A 213 10.69 -0.42 25.79
C ILE A 213 10.11 -0.27 27.20
N ALA A 214 10.89 -0.62 28.23
CA ALA A 214 10.42 -0.58 29.61
C ALA A 214 11.55 -0.26 30.59
N ASN A 215 11.24 0.52 31.62
CA ASN A 215 12.02 0.58 32.83
C ASN A 215 11.48 -0.49 33.79
N ILE A 216 12.36 -1.37 34.25
CA ILE A 216 12.03 -2.49 35.11
C ILE A 216 12.62 -2.23 36.49
N ILE A 217 11.78 -2.27 37.51
CA ILE A 217 12.21 -2.12 38.91
C ILE A 217 12.02 -3.47 39.59
N VAL A 218 13.09 -3.94 40.22
CA VAL A 218 13.06 -5.16 41.02
C VAL A 218 12.84 -4.80 42.48
N SER A 219 11.99 -5.53 43.16
CA SER A 219 11.77 -5.41 44.59
C SER A 219 11.76 -6.78 45.25
N ASP A 220 12.31 -6.86 46.45
CA ASP A 220 12.26 -8.04 47.29
C ASP A 220 12.07 -7.61 48.76
N LEU A 221 11.31 -8.40 49.52
CA LEU A 221 11.01 -8.07 50.92
C LEU A 221 12.19 -8.37 51.85
N ASP A 222 13.07 -9.30 51.46
CA ASP A 222 14.26 -9.76 52.20
C ASP A 222 15.47 -8.80 52.05
N SER A 223 15.19 -7.53 51.73
CA SER A 223 16.18 -6.52 51.34
C SER A 223 17.14 -6.15 52.48
N PRO A 224 18.44 -5.91 52.20
CA PRO A 224 18.99 -5.60 50.87
C PRO A 224 19.57 -6.81 50.13
N LEU A 225 19.14 -6.99 48.87
CA LEU A 225 19.66 -8.00 47.95
C LEU A 225 20.10 -7.37 46.63
N LYS A 226 21.01 -8.06 45.93
CA LYS A 226 21.35 -7.77 44.54
C LYS A 226 20.57 -8.71 43.64
N PHE A 227 20.29 -8.26 42.42
CA PHE A 227 19.51 -9.04 41.47
C PHE A 227 20.30 -9.31 40.19
N ASP A 228 19.91 -10.36 39.49
CA ASP A 228 20.43 -10.74 38.17
C ASP A 228 19.24 -11.02 37.24
N LEU A 229 18.81 -9.99 36.51
CA LEU A 229 17.73 -10.07 35.53
C LEU A 229 18.28 -10.36 34.13
N LYS A 230 17.76 -11.40 33.48
CA LYS A 230 18.18 -11.84 32.14
C LYS A 230 17.00 -12.26 31.27
N ILE A 231 17.20 -12.18 29.95
CA ILE A 231 16.30 -12.80 28.98
C ILE A 231 16.63 -14.30 28.92
N ASN A 232 15.62 -15.14 29.15
CA ASN A 232 15.71 -16.60 29.09
C ASN A 232 15.07 -17.11 27.79
N SER A 233 15.79 -16.96 26.67
CA SER A 233 15.33 -17.41 25.34
C SER A 233 16.46 -18.15 24.61
N SER A 234 16.11 -19.21 23.89
CA SER A 234 17.03 -19.88 22.95
C SER A 234 17.22 -19.09 21.66
N ASP A 235 16.22 -18.29 21.28
CA ASP A 235 16.22 -17.53 20.04
C ASP A 235 16.93 -16.19 20.24
N ILE A 236 17.64 -15.75 19.20
CA ILE A 236 18.23 -14.41 19.16
C ILE A 236 17.06 -13.42 19.02
N LEU A 237 16.76 -12.72 20.11
CA LEU A 237 15.74 -11.69 20.16
C LEU A 237 16.33 -10.31 19.88
N PRO A 238 15.59 -9.39 19.23
CA PRO A 238 16.03 -8.03 18.98
C PRO A 238 15.92 -7.13 20.22
N PHE A 239 16.07 -7.72 21.42
CA PHE A 239 15.93 -7.04 22.71
C PHE A 239 17.13 -7.34 23.60
N ASN A 240 17.50 -6.38 24.43
CA ASN A 240 18.53 -6.54 25.44
C ASN A 240 18.09 -5.93 26.77
N ILE A 241 18.64 -6.45 27.87
CA ILE A 241 18.48 -5.87 29.20
C ILE A 241 19.78 -5.19 29.56
N ASP A 242 19.65 -3.93 29.97
CA ASP A 242 20.76 -3.13 30.45
C ASP A 242 20.57 -2.77 31.93
N GLY A 243 21.68 -2.68 32.67
CA GLY A 243 21.71 -2.54 34.12
C GLY A 243 22.39 -3.71 34.86
N PRO A 244 22.27 -3.76 36.20
CA PRO A 244 21.48 -2.87 37.03
C PRO A 244 22.04 -1.45 37.10
N TYR A 245 21.12 -0.48 37.07
CA TYR A 245 21.36 0.91 37.42
C TYR A 245 21.01 1.10 38.90
N GLY A 246 22.00 1.43 39.73
CA GLY A 246 21.84 1.34 41.18
C GLY A 246 21.73 -0.11 41.62
N ASP A 247 20.85 -0.41 42.58
CA ASP A 247 20.75 -1.75 43.17
C ASP A 247 19.63 -2.62 42.58
N SER A 248 18.63 -2.03 41.92
CA SER A 248 17.42 -2.78 41.50
C SER A 248 16.73 -2.33 40.21
N THR A 249 17.31 -1.38 39.47
CA THR A 249 16.68 -0.84 38.25
C THR A 249 17.33 -1.39 36.99
N TYR A 250 16.53 -1.81 36.02
CA TYR A 250 16.97 -2.31 34.72
C TYR A 250 16.18 -1.62 33.61
N VAL A 251 16.70 -1.71 32.38
CA VAL A 251 16.06 -1.17 31.20
C VAL A 251 15.99 -2.23 30.12
N LEU A 252 14.80 -2.48 29.59
CA LEU A 252 14.59 -3.30 28.40
C LEU A 252 14.70 -2.40 27.17
N LEU A 253 15.67 -2.71 26.32
CA LEU A 253 16.04 -1.95 25.13
C LEU A 253 15.85 -2.79 23.87
N THR A 254 15.64 -2.13 22.73
CA THR A 254 15.81 -2.78 21.42
C THR A 254 17.28 -2.89 21.04
N ASN A 255 17.64 -3.96 20.34
CA ASN A 255 18.99 -4.16 19.78
C ASN A 255 19.02 -3.95 18.25
N SER A 256 17.85 -3.95 17.60
CA SER A 256 17.70 -3.68 16.16
C SER A 256 16.36 -2.99 15.88
N LYS A 257 16.18 -2.49 14.64
CA LYS A 257 14.86 -2.07 14.13
C LYS A 257 13.86 -3.21 14.31
N LEU A 258 12.63 -2.87 14.70
CA LEU A 258 11.48 -3.78 14.63
C LEU A 258 10.69 -3.47 13.37
N ASP A 259 10.24 -4.52 12.70
CA ASP A 259 9.62 -4.47 11.38
C ASP A 259 8.54 -5.55 11.37
N ARG A 260 7.28 -5.16 11.27
CA ARG A 260 6.13 -6.04 11.36
C ARG A 260 6.07 -6.98 10.16
N GLU A 261 6.41 -6.50 8.98
CA GLU A 261 6.47 -7.28 7.74
C GLU A 261 7.48 -8.42 7.84
N TYR A 262 8.56 -8.22 8.61
CA TYR A 262 9.50 -9.28 8.95
C TYR A 262 8.98 -10.19 10.07
N LYS A 263 8.51 -9.61 11.18
CA LYS A 263 7.98 -10.35 12.33
C LYS A 263 7.05 -9.50 13.20
N ASP A 264 5.80 -9.92 13.27
CA ASP A 264 4.69 -9.22 13.93
C ASP A 264 4.61 -9.44 15.46
N LYS A 265 5.30 -10.46 16.00
CA LYS A 265 5.17 -10.85 17.41
C LYS A 265 6.45 -11.42 18.01
N TYR A 266 6.73 -10.99 19.24
CA TYR A 266 7.83 -11.50 20.06
C TYR A 266 7.35 -11.97 21.44
N ILE A 267 7.95 -13.05 21.94
CA ILE A 267 7.75 -13.56 23.29
C ILE A 267 9.08 -13.48 24.01
N VAL A 268 9.19 -12.59 25.00
CA VAL A 268 10.39 -12.36 25.80
C VAL A 268 10.16 -13.00 27.17
N ASN A 269 10.75 -14.16 27.41
CA ASN A 269 10.76 -14.76 28.73
C ASN A 269 11.92 -14.17 29.54
N LEU A 270 11.63 -13.74 30.76
CA LEU A 270 12.60 -13.18 31.69
C LEU A 270 12.79 -14.11 32.87
N ILE A 271 14.04 -14.18 33.34
CA ILE A 271 14.42 -14.84 34.59
C ILE A 271 15.12 -13.83 35.47
N ILE A 272 14.74 -13.79 36.74
CA ILE A 272 15.42 -12.96 37.72
C ILE A 272 15.77 -13.77 38.95
N ASN A 273 17.03 -13.63 39.38
CA ASN A 273 17.55 -14.26 40.58
C ASN A 273 17.90 -13.19 41.60
N ASP A 274 17.64 -13.44 42.87
CA ASP A 274 18.21 -12.68 43.97
C ASP A 274 19.66 -13.11 44.27
N SER A 275 20.31 -12.43 45.22
CA SER A 275 21.63 -12.81 45.72
C SER A 275 21.58 -13.51 47.08
N GLY A 276 20.39 -13.95 47.50
CA GLY A 276 20.12 -14.55 48.79
C GLY A 276 20.67 -15.97 48.92
N GLN A 277 20.52 -16.55 50.12
CA GLN A 277 20.92 -17.93 50.41
C GLN A 277 19.80 -18.64 51.19
N PRO A 278 19.07 -19.60 50.58
CA PRO A 278 19.21 -20.05 49.18
C PRO A 278 18.80 -18.96 48.19
N MET A 279 19.38 -18.99 46.98
CA MET A 279 18.98 -18.09 45.90
C MET A 279 17.56 -18.43 45.43
N LEU A 280 16.67 -17.44 45.34
CA LEU A 280 15.32 -17.60 44.80
C LEU A 280 15.20 -16.95 43.42
N THR A 281 14.28 -17.49 42.61
CA THR A 281 14.15 -17.17 41.19
C THR A 281 12.69 -16.94 40.82
N SER A 282 12.43 -15.88 40.07
CA SER A 282 11.12 -15.59 39.48
C SER A 282 11.18 -15.58 37.95
N PHE A 283 10.07 -15.98 37.31
CA PHE A 283 9.92 -16.06 35.85
C PHE A 283 8.80 -15.16 35.37
N TYR A 284 9.05 -14.40 34.29
CA TYR A 284 8.07 -13.50 33.68
C TYR A 284 8.01 -13.72 32.18
N LYS A 285 6.85 -13.44 31.58
CA LYS A 285 6.64 -13.51 30.14
C LYS A 285 6.09 -12.18 29.64
N LEU A 286 6.82 -11.55 28.74
CA LEU A 286 6.39 -10.35 28.04
C LEU A 286 6.07 -10.70 26.58
N ILE A 287 4.83 -10.47 26.18
CA ILE A 287 4.37 -10.61 24.79
C ILE A 287 4.38 -9.23 24.16
N ILE A 288 5.09 -9.07 23.05
CA ILE A 288 5.21 -7.81 22.32
C ILE A 288 4.61 -8.02 20.93
N ASN A 289 3.48 -7.35 20.67
CA ASN A 289 2.86 -7.30 19.35
C ASN A 289 3.33 -6.02 18.63
N ILE A 290 3.75 -6.15 17.38
CA ILE A 290 4.17 -5.00 16.56
C ILE A 290 2.94 -4.50 15.80
N LEU A 291 2.63 -3.21 15.97
CA LEU A 291 1.56 -2.54 15.25
C LEU A 291 2.08 -2.06 13.90
N ASP A 292 1.24 -2.29 12.89
CA ASP A 292 1.46 -1.92 11.50
C ASP A 292 1.47 -0.41 11.31
N ASN A 293 2.50 0.07 10.60
CA ASN A 293 2.57 1.39 10.03
C ASN A 293 2.43 1.28 8.50
N ASN A 294 1.91 2.34 7.86
CA ASN A 294 1.94 2.38 6.40
C ASN A 294 3.34 2.85 6.00
N ASP A 295 4.28 1.92 5.78
CA ASP A 295 5.68 2.21 5.43
C ASP A 295 6.15 1.51 4.14
N ASN A 296 5.32 0.63 3.59
CA ASN A 296 5.52 0.03 2.28
C ASN A 296 4.67 0.73 1.22
N SER A 297 5.22 0.80 0.01
CA SER A 297 4.47 1.25 -1.16
C SER A 297 4.05 0.03 -1.99
N PRO A 298 2.91 0.10 -2.70
CA PRO A 298 2.50 -0.99 -3.58
C PRO A 298 3.59 -1.29 -4.61
N LYS A 299 3.89 -2.55 -4.91
CA LYS A 299 4.92 -2.95 -5.87
C LYS A 299 4.33 -3.79 -6.98
N PHE A 300 4.47 -3.31 -8.22
CA PHE A 300 4.15 -4.10 -9.41
C PHE A 300 5.17 -5.21 -9.62
N ASP A 301 4.74 -6.33 -10.22
CA ASP A 301 5.63 -7.42 -10.60
C ASP A 301 6.66 -6.99 -11.68
N GLN A 302 6.25 -6.07 -12.56
CA GLN A 302 7.07 -5.51 -13.63
C GLN A 302 6.89 -3.98 -13.70
N HIS A 303 7.98 -3.28 -14.04
CA HIS A 303 7.94 -1.83 -14.27
C HIS A 303 7.39 -1.47 -15.65
N ILE A 304 7.50 -2.41 -16.60
CA ILE A 304 7.09 -2.25 -17.99
C ILE A 304 6.35 -3.52 -18.42
N TYR A 305 5.17 -3.34 -19.03
CA TYR A 305 4.38 -4.41 -19.63
C TYR A 305 4.26 -4.18 -21.15
N TYR A 306 4.26 -5.26 -21.91
CA TYR A 306 4.00 -5.24 -23.35
C TYR A 306 2.77 -6.09 -23.64
N VAL A 307 1.87 -5.57 -24.47
CA VAL A 307 0.67 -6.28 -24.89
C VAL A 307 0.38 -6.00 -26.36
N ASP A 308 0.00 -7.06 -27.07
CA ASP A 308 -0.50 -6.94 -28.42
C ASP A 308 -2.03 -7.03 -28.41
N ILE A 309 -2.69 -6.19 -29.20
CA ILE A 309 -4.13 -6.28 -29.46
C ILE A 309 -4.37 -6.21 -30.96
N GLN A 310 -5.24 -7.06 -31.48
CA GLN A 310 -5.65 -6.96 -32.87
C GLN A 310 -6.46 -5.69 -33.07
N GLU A 311 -6.28 -5.03 -34.20
CA GLU A 311 -7.27 -4.05 -34.63
C GLU A 311 -8.63 -4.72 -34.86
N ASN A 312 -9.67 -3.90 -35.01
CA ASN A 312 -11.04 -4.38 -35.09
C ASN A 312 -11.50 -5.19 -33.85
N ASN A 313 -10.85 -4.98 -32.70
CA ASN A 313 -11.23 -5.60 -31.44
C ASN A 313 -12.65 -5.17 -30.99
N PHE A 314 -13.34 -6.06 -30.28
CA PHE A 314 -14.57 -5.66 -29.60
C PHE A 314 -14.25 -4.67 -28.45
N ILE A 315 -15.18 -3.74 -28.20
CA ILE A 315 -15.16 -2.94 -26.98
C ILE A 315 -15.21 -3.88 -25.76
N ASN A 316 -14.46 -3.56 -24.71
CA ASN A 316 -14.21 -4.38 -23.52
C ASN A 316 -13.37 -5.65 -23.74
N THR A 317 -12.69 -5.80 -24.88
CA THR A 317 -11.65 -6.81 -25.04
C THR A 317 -10.58 -6.61 -23.95
N THR A 318 -10.17 -7.69 -23.29
CA THR A 318 -9.17 -7.63 -22.23
C THR A 318 -7.78 -7.59 -22.85
N LEU A 319 -6.98 -6.59 -22.46
CA LEU A 319 -5.58 -6.47 -22.91
C LEU A 319 -4.69 -7.31 -22.01
N LEU A 320 -4.66 -6.97 -20.72
CA LEU A 320 -3.91 -7.68 -19.70
C LEU A 320 -4.53 -7.47 -18.32
N GLN A 321 -4.05 -8.22 -17.35
CA GLN A 321 -4.29 -7.96 -15.93
C GLN A 321 -2.97 -7.63 -15.27
N ILE A 322 -2.93 -6.52 -14.54
CA ILE A 322 -1.76 -6.07 -13.82
C ILE A 322 -1.96 -6.37 -12.34
N PHE A 323 -0.86 -6.72 -11.67
CA PHE A 323 -0.83 -6.99 -10.24
C PHE A 323 0.24 -6.14 -9.55
N ALA A 324 -0.16 -5.52 -8.44
CA ALA A 324 0.72 -4.89 -7.48
C ALA A 324 0.37 -5.40 -6.08
N ASN A 325 1.40 -5.66 -5.29
CA ASN A 325 1.28 -6.11 -3.92
C ASN A 325 1.85 -5.08 -2.95
N ASP A 326 1.17 -4.87 -1.84
CA ASP A 326 1.67 -4.12 -0.71
C ASP A 326 1.87 -5.09 0.48
N SER A 327 2.93 -4.90 1.24
CA SER A 327 3.28 -5.80 2.35
C SER A 327 2.55 -5.43 3.65
N ASP A 328 2.04 -4.19 3.75
CA ASP A 328 1.39 -3.66 4.95
C ASP A 328 0.06 -4.36 5.25
N LEU A 329 -0.46 -4.20 6.46
CA LEU A 329 -1.65 -4.90 6.92
C LEU A 329 -2.94 -4.12 6.61
N ASN A 330 -4.01 -4.85 6.27
CA ASN A 330 -5.36 -4.30 6.09
C ASN A 330 -5.44 -3.13 5.09
N ASP A 331 -5.96 -1.98 5.52
CA ASP A 331 -6.18 -0.80 4.68
C ASP A 331 -4.86 -0.16 4.23
N ASN A 332 -3.79 -0.30 5.02
CA ASN A 332 -2.43 0.13 4.67
C ASN A 332 -1.92 -0.70 3.48
N GLY A 333 -2.11 -2.02 3.49
CA GLY A 333 -1.75 -2.88 2.34
C GLY A 333 -2.79 -2.92 1.20
N ARG A 334 -3.87 -2.14 1.26
CA ARG A 334 -4.99 -2.27 0.31
C ARG A 334 -4.71 -1.52 -0.99
N VAL A 335 -4.32 -2.27 -2.01
CA VAL A 335 -4.02 -1.70 -3.34
C VAL A 335 -5.28 -1.44 -4.18
N THR A 336 -5.30 -0.29 -4.85
CA THR A 336 -6.21 -0.02 -5.99
C THR A 336 -5.46 0.56 -7.17
N TYR A 337 -6.05 0.44 -8.36
CA TYR A 337 -5.43 0.86 -9.62
C TYR A 337 -6.17 2.02 -10.28
N GLU A 338 -5.42 2.93 -10.87
CA GLU A 338 -5.93 4.04 -11.69
C GLU A 338 -5.07 4.27 -12.94
N LEU A 339 -5.68 4.91 -13.94
CA LEU A 339 -5.01 5.32 -15.18
C LEU A 339 -4.78 6.83 -15.16
N ASN A 340 -3.63 7.27 -15.67
CA ASN A 340 -3.41 8.70 -15.89
C ASN A 340 -4.39 9.26 -16.93
N ASN A 341 -4.87 10.50 -16.71
CA ASN A 341 -6.01 11.11 -17.41
C ASN A 341 -5.97 11.07 -18.94
N GLU A 342 -4.79 11.14 -19.57
CA GLU A 342 -4.66 11.20 -21.03
C GLU A 342 -5.07 9.90 -21.73
N ASN A 343 -4.86 8.75 -21.07
CA ASN A 343 -5.06 7.41 -21.67
C ASN A 343 -6.39 6.74 -21.30
N ASN A 344 -7.19 7.38 -20.44
CA ASN A 344 -8.59 6.98 -20.15
C ASN A 344 -9.51 7.12 -21.39
N LYS A 345 -9.00 7.63 -22.52
CA LYS A 345 -9.73 7.66 -23.81
C LYS A 345 -9.78 6.28 -24.47
N TYR A 346 -8.67 5.53 -24.43
CA TYR A 346 -8.49 4.29 -25.21
C TYR A 346 -8.74 3.04 -24.39
N VAL A 347 -8.41 3.07 -23.10
CA VAL A 347 -8.51 1.93 -22.20
C VAL A 347 -9.16 2.33 -20.88
N TRP A 348 -9.67 1.34 -20.16
CA TRP A 348 -10.11 1.49 -18.77
C TRP A 348 -9.55 0.35 -17.94
N ILE A 349 -9.38 0.60 -16.64
CA ILE A 349 -8.88 -0.38 -15.67
C ILE A 349 -9.92 -0.60 -14.58
N ASP A 350 -10.13 -1.85 -14.19
CA ASP A 350 -10.89 -2.15 -12.98
C ASP A 350 -10.02 -1.87 -11.75
N SER A 351 -10.46 -0.92 -10.91
CA SER A 351 -9.65 -0.42 -9.80
C SER A 351 -9.33 -1.45 -8.71
N ARG A 352 -10.03 -2.59 -8.67
CA ARG A 352 -9.82 -3.63 -7.65
C ARG A 352 -9.05 -4.82 -8.20
N THR A 353 -9.28 -5.17 -9.45
CA THR A 353 -8.71 -6.38 -10.06
C THR A 353 -7.48 -6.10 -10.92
N GLY A 354 -7.22 -4.84 -11.29
CA GLY A 354 -6.11 -4.46 -12.17
C GLY A 354 -6.30 -4.91 -13.63
N MET A 355 -7.50 -5.35 -14.00
CA MET A 355 -7.82 -5.80 -15.35
C MET A 355 -7.99 -4.60 -16.30
N VAL A 356 -7.16 -4.54 -17.33
CA VAL A 356 -7.18 -3.49 -18.35
C VAL A 356 -7.94 -3.94 -19.58
N ARG A 357 -8.87 -3.11 -20.05
CA ARG A 357 -9.75 -3.40 -21.18
C ARG A 357 -9.84 -2.25 -22.17
N ALA A 358 -10.03 -2.60 -23.43
CA ALA A 358 -10.22 -1.65 -24.52
C ALA A 358 -11.55 -0.90 -24.34
N LYS A 359 -11.51 0.43 -24.42
CA LYS A 359 -12.70 1.29 -24.38
C LYS A 359 -13.25 1.55 -25.78
N ILE A 360 -12.41 1.40 -26.80
CA ILE A 360 -12.73 1.59 -28.21
C ILE A 360 -12.33 0.36 -29.03
N GLN A 361 -12.75 0.35 -30.28
CA GLN A 361 -12.19 -0.49 -31.33
C GLN A 361 -10.97 0.24 -31.90
N PHE A 362 -9.84 -0.45 -32.00
CA PHE A 362 -8.61 0.09 -32.58
C PHE A 362 -8.59 -0.09 -34.10
N ASP A 363 -7.91 0.83 -34.77
CA ASP A 363 -7.67 0.89 -36.21
C ASP A 363 -6.16 1.11 -36.38
N TYR A 364 -5.48 0.20 -37.06
CA TYR A 364 -4.03 0.19 -37.21
C TYR A 364 -3.54 1.34 -38.11
N GLU A 365 -4.30 1.71 -39.13
CA GLU A 365 -3.99 2.83 -40.03
C GLU A 365 -4.05 4.18 -39.30
N GLU A 366 -4.96 4.32 -38.33
CA GLU A 366 -5.04 5.52 -37.49
C GLU A 366 -3.97 5.51 -36.37
N MET A 367 -3.76 4.37 -35.71
CA MET A 367 -2.86 4.25 -34.56
C MET A 367 -2.18 2.87 -34.51
N LYS A 368 -0.85 2.86 -34.64
CA LYS A 368 -0.07 1.61 -34.63
C LYS A 368 0.33 1.13 -33.24
N ASN A 369 0.57 2.08 -32.34
CA ASN A 369 0.94 1.80 -30.96
C ASN A 369 0.60 2.99 -30.07
N PHE A 370 0.45 2.72 -28.78
CA PHE A 370 0.36 3.74 -27.76
C PHE A 370 0.89 3.19 -26.42
N SER A 371 1.13 4.08 -25.47
CA SER A 371 1.56 3.68 -24.13
C SER A 371 0.78 4.42 -23.08
N PHE A 372 0.53 3.76 -21.95
CA PHE A 372 -0.13 4.36 -20.81
C PHE A 372 0.52 3.98 -19.50
N ILE A 373 0.32 4.82 -18.48
CA ILE A 373 0.83 4.62 -17.14
C ILE A 373 -0.33 4.19 -16.25
N VAL A 374 -0.10 3.09 -15.53
CA VAL A 374 -0.98 2.58 -14.48
C VAL A 374 -0.36 2.95 -13.14
N THR A 375 -1.16 3.52 -12.26
CA THR A 375 -0.76 3.85 -10.89
C THR A 375 -1.43 2.88 -9.94
N ALA A 376 -0.65 2.25 -9.06
CA ALA A 376 -1.14 1.50 -7.91
C ALA A 376 -0.99 2.38 -6.66
N LEU A 377 -2.02 2.42 -5.82
CA LEU A 377 -2.07 3.22 -4.60
C LEU A 377 -2.64 2.42 -3.44
N ASP A 378 -2.09 2.63 -2.25
CA ASP A 378 -2.61 2.12 -0.98
C ASP A 378 -3.78 2.99 -0.46
N HIS A 379 -4.40 2.61 0.67
CA HIS A 379 -5.51 3.38 1.27
C HIS A 379 -5.45 3.41 2.80
N PRO A 380 -4.36 3.92 3.41
CA PRO A 380 -4.24 3.99 4.86
C PRO A 380 -5.36 4.84 5.47
N ARG A 381 -5.87 4.43 6.63
CA ARG A 381 -6.91 5.21 7.34
C ARG A 381 -6.39 6.54 7.87
N ASN A 382 -5.15 6.53 8.32
CA ASN A 382 -4.43 7.68 8.86
C ASN A 382 -3.00 7.62 8.31
N GLY A 383 -2.41 8.78 8.04
CA GLY A 383 -1.03 8.87 7.55
C GLY A 383 -0.93 9.18 6.07
N GLN A 384 0.26 8.94 5.51
CA GLN A 384 0.56 9.24 4.12
C GLN A 384 0.20 8.06 3.22
N GLN A 385 -0.50 8.36 2.13
CA GLN A 385 -0.75 7.42 1.05
C GLN A 385 0.49 7.26 0.17
N PHE A 386 0.85 6.03 -0.17
CA PHE A 386 1.89 5.72 -1.13
C PHE A 386 1.34 5.22 -2.46
N LYS A 387 2.16 5.42 -3.50
CA LYS A 387 1.83 5.05 -4.87
C LYS A 387 3.06 4.67 -5.67
N THR A 388 2.87 3.77 -6.62
CA THR A 388 3.86 3.42 -7.63
C THR A 388 3.23 3.38 -9.00
N THR A 389 4.07 3.43 -10.04
CA THR A 389 3.62 3.46 -11.43
C THR A 389 4.30 2.39 -12.26
N ALA A 390 3.58 1.85 -13.24
CA ALA A 390 4.10 0.98 -14.27
C ALA A 390 3.65 1.45 -15.65
N THR A 391 4.50 1.28 -16.66
CA THR A 391 4.21 1.67 -18.04
C THR A 391 3.76 0.45 -18.84
N VAL A 392 2.66 0.58 -19.58
CA VAL A 392 2.17 -0.44 -20.50
C VAL A 392 2.35 0.07 -21.93
N PHE A 393 3.04 -0.70 -22.76
CA PHE A 393 3.13 -0.48 -24.20
C PHE A 393 2.14 -1.41 -24.91
N VAL A 394 1.26 -0.81 -25.71
CA VAL A 394 0.27 -1.51 -26.52
C VAL A 394 0.69 -1.41 -27.98
N ASN A 395 0.81 -2.57 -28.62
CA ASN A 395 1.06 -2.68 -30.04
C ASN A 395 -0.22 -3.20 -30.73
N ILE A 396 -0.67 -2.47 -31.75
CA ILE A 396 -1.88 -2.83 -32.50
C ILE A 396 -1.44 -3.69 -33.68
N ILE A 397 -2.04 -4.87 -33.81
CA ILE A 397 -1.73 -5.82 -34.89
C ILE A 397 -2.67 -5.53 -36.06
N ASP A 398 -2.05 -5.17 -37.19
CA ASP A 398 -2.63 -4.97 -38.52
C ASP A 398 -3.39 -6.22 -39.02
N GLN A 399 -4.59 -6.00 -39.55
CA GLN A 399 -5.40 -6.89 -40.34
C GLN A 399 -5.69 -6.23 -41.69
N ASN A 400 -5.54 -7.01 -42.76
CA ASN A 400 -5.83 -6.53 -44.11
C ASN A 400 -7.35 -6.27 -44.33
N ASP A 401 -7.84 -5.12 -43.88
CA ASP A 401 -9.21 -4.64 -44.02
C ASP A 401 -9.34 -3.43 -44.95
N ASN A 402 -8.21 -2.86 -45.36
CA ASN A 402 -8.13 -1.80 -46.36
C ASN A 402 -8.06 -2.36 -47.77
N PHE A 403 -8.98 -1.92 -48.64
CA PHE A 403 -8.90 -2.19 -50.07
C PHE A 403 -7.81 -1.31 -50.70
N PRO A 404 -7.16 -1.74 -51.81
CA PRO A 404 -6.21 -0.91 -52.52
C PRO A 404 -6.85 0.43 -52.92
N GLU A 405 -6.35 1.54 -52.40
CA GLU A 405 -6.85 2.86 -52.75
C GLU A 405 -6.41 3.19 -54.19
N TYR A 406 -7.38 3.44 -55.07
CA TYR A 406 -7.09 3.94 -56.40
C TYR A 406 -6.56 5.37 -56.25
N LEU A 407 -5.29 5.60 -56.58
CA LEU A 407 -4.74 6.95 -56.73
C LEU A 407 -5.74 7.80 -57.50
N GLU A 408 -6.15 8.91 -56.88
CA GLU A 408 -7.02 9.90 -57.49
C GLU A 408 -6.63 10.09 -58.95
N MET A 409 -7.61 9.85 -59.82
CA MET A 409 -7.47 10.02 -61.25
C MET A 409 -7.02 11.46 -61.48
N LEU A 410 -5.72 11.65 -61.73
CA LEU A 410 -5.18 12.93 -62.15
C LEU A 410 -5.72 13.13 -63.57
N VAL A 411 -6.94 13.66 -63.65
CA VAL A 411 -7.47 14.23 -64.87
C VAL A 411 -6.58 15.44 -65.13
N LEU A 412 -5.50 15.22 -65.88
CA LEU A 412 -4.88 16.28 -66.65
C LEU A 412 -5.99 16.80 -67.56
N ASP A 413 -6.65 17.85 -67.12
CA ASP A 413 -7.51 18.66 -67.95
C ASP A 413 -6.58 19.33 -68.97
N LEU A 414 -6.29 18.63 -70.07
CA LEU A 414 -5.58 19.17 -71.23
C LEU A 414 -6.46 20.18 -72.01
N ASN A 415 -7.54 20.70 -71.40
CA ASN A 415 -8.47 21.61 -72.07
C ASN A 415 -7.98 23.04 -72.21
N ASP A 416 -6.77 23.41 -71.80
CA ASP A 416 -6.30 24.78 -72.08
C ASP A 416 -5.50 24.96 -73.36
N GLU A 417 -5.04 23.89 -74.03
CA GLU A 417 -4.69 23.94 -75.46
C GLU A 417 -4.93 22.55 -76.09
N THR A 418 -5.96 22.43 -76.94
CA THR A 418 -6.17 21.24 -77.80
C THR A 418 -4.84 20.87 -78.49
N PRO A 419 -4.29 19.66 -78.31
CA PRO A 419 -3.03 19.30 -78.95
C PRO A 419 -3.21 19.28 -80.47
N ARG A 420 -2.71 20.32 -81.15
CA ARG A 420 -2.70 20.42 -82.62
C ARG A 420 -1.50 19.65 -83.15
N PHE A 421 -1.75 18.57 -83.87
CA PHE A 421 -0.71 17.83 -84.57
C PHE A 421 -0.61 18.34 -86.01
N ILE A 422 0.54 18.89 -86.38
CA ILE A 422 0.84 19.36 -87.74
C ILE A 422 1.65 18.27 -88.44
N PHE A 423 1.12 17.71 -89.53
CA PHE A 423 1.80 16.69 -90.31
C PHE A 423 2.55 17.34 -91.48
N PRO A 424 3.87 17.16 -91.63
CA PRO A 424 4.56 17.61 -92.82
C PRO A 424 4.30 16.63 -93.97
N ASN A 425 3.47 17.03 -94.92
CA ASN A 425 3.56 16.55 -96.30
C ASN A 425 3.55 17.76 -97.25
N ASN A 426 3.97 17.58 -98.50
CA ASN A 426 4.27 18.61 -99.50
C ASN A 426 3.13 19.62 -99.81
N ASN A 427 1.95 19.48 -99.21
CA ASN A 427 0.82 20.40 -99.35
C ASN A 427 0.38 21.12 -98.05
N ASN A 428 1.05 20.94 -96.91
CA ASN A 428 0.75 21.68 -95.66
C ASN A 428 -0.71 21.55 -95.15
N ASP A 429 -1.30 20.36 -95.22
CA ASP A 429 -2.63 20.09 -94.65
C ASP A 429 -2.55 19.67 -93.17
N THR A 430 -3.54 20.10 -92.37
CA THR A 430 -3.59 19.91 -90.91
C THR A 430 -4.74 18.99 -90.52
N LEU A 431 -4.44 17.81 -89.98
CA LEU A 431 -5.43 16.92 -89.38
C LEU A 431 -5.63 17.30 -87.90
N ILE A 432 -6.85 17.66 -87.50
CA ILE A 432 -7.14 18.11 -86.13
C ILE A 432 -7.71 16.93 -85.34
N ILE A 433 -6.99 16.50 -84.30
CA ILE A 433 -7.52 15.56 -83.31
C ILE A 433 -8.35 16.38 -82.31
N ASP A 434 -9.67 16.25 -82.36
CA ASP A 434 -10.58 17.09 -81.55
C ASP A 434 -10.50 16.72 -80.07
N ARG A 435 -10.39 15.41 -79.75
CA ARG A 435 -10.27 14.90 -78.38
C ARG A 435 -9.62 13.52 -78.34
N ALA A 436 -8.73 13.31 -77.37
CA ALA A 436 -8.16 12.01 -77.04
C ALA A 436 -8.42 11.70 -75.56
N TYR A 437 -9.08 10.58 -75.29
CA TYR A 437 -9.37 10.13 -73.93
C TYR A 437 -8.47 8.95 -73.57
N TRP A 438 -7.68 9.11 -72.52
CA TRP A 438 -6.80 8.07 -71.99
C TRP A 438 -7.37 7.54 -70.68
N ASN A 439 -7.70 6.25 -70.65
CA ASN A 439 -7.97 5.55 -69.40
C ASN A 439 -6.83 4.56 -69.15
N MET A 440 -5.91 4.94 -68.26
CA MET A 440 -4.71 4.16 -67.97
C MET A 440 -4.97 2.90 -67.12
N ASN A 441 -6.19 2.68 -66.62
CA ASN A 441 -6.56 1.44 -65.93
C ASN A 441 -7.02 0.32 -66.87
N ASP A 442 -7.42 0.66 -68.11
CA ASP A 442 -8.09 -0.28 -69.03
C ASP A 442 -7.31 -0.52 -70.33
N TYR A 443 -6.07 -0.01 -70.45
CA TYR A 443 -5.22 -0.21 -71.63
C TYR A 443 -5.92 0.15 -72.96
N ILE A 444 -6.87 1.09 -72.94
CA ILE A 444 -7.63 1.50 -74.11
C ILE A 444 -7.50 3.00 -74.37
N CYS A 445 -7.21 3.36 -75.62
CA CYS A 445 -7.23 4.76 -76.09
C CYS A 445 -8.36 4.94 -77.11
N GLN A 446 -9.18 5.97 -76.90
CA GLN A 446 -10.21 6.41 -77.85
C GLN A 446 -9.74 7.67 -78.56
N ILE A 447 -9.73 7.63 -79.90
CA ILE A 447 -9.36 8.76 -80.76
C ILE A 447 -10.54 9.07 -81.69
N GLU A 448 -10.94 10.33 -81.72
CA GLU A 448 -11.98 10.86 -82.62
C GLU A 448 -11.31 11.76 -83.67
N ILE A 449 -11.46 11.40 -84.95
CA ILE A 449 -10.83 12.08 -86.08
C ILE A 449 -11.92 12.75 -86.92
N GLN A 450 -11.75 14.05 -87.20
CA GLN A 450 -12.63 14.82 -88.07
C GLN A 450 -11.82 15.34 -89.25
N ASP A 451 -12.23 15.00 -90.47
CA ASP A 451 -11.54 15.38 -91.71
C ASP A 451 -12.42 16.35 -92.50
N ASN A 452 -12.10 17.64 -92.42
CA ASN A 452 -12.91 18.67 -93.06
C ASN A 452 -12.72 18.75 -94.58
N ASP A 453 -11.78 18.03 -95.20
CA ASP A 453 -11.38 18.29 -96.60
C ASP A 453 -11.47 17.10 -97.58
N GLN A 454 -12.05 15.95 -97.21
CA GLN A 454 -12.46 14.86 -98.14
C GLN A 454 -11.36 14.40 -99.13
N ILE A 455 -10.15 14.08 -98.65
CA ILE A 455 -9.07 13.51 -99.48
C ILE A 455 -8.63 12.12 -98.95
N GLN A 456 -8.40 11.18 -99.86
CA GLN A 456 -8.53 9.73 -99.64
C GLN A 456 -7.37 8.95 -99.00
N THR A 457 -6.29 9.54 -98.51
CA THR A 457 -5.22 8.74 -97.85
C THR A 457 -4.45 9.54 -96.80
N HIS A 458 -4.48 9.08 -95.55
CA HIS A 458 -3.74 9.67 -94.42
C HIS A 458 -2.69 8.69 -93.88
N THR A 459 -1.51 9.21 -93.50
CA THR A 459 -0.48 8.49 -92.74
C THR A 459 -0.44 9.07 -91.33
N LEU A 460 -0.76 8.26 -90.31
CA LEU A 460 -0.82 8.71 -88.92
C LEU A 460 0.54 8.51 -88.25
N LEU A 461 1.14 9.59 -87.74
CA LEU A 461 2.41 9.60 -87.00
C LEU A 461 2.14 9.89 -85.52
N LEU A 462 2.24 8.88 -84.66
CA LEU A 462 2.17 9.03 -83.20
C LEU A 462 3.59 9.20 -82.64
N ILE A 463 3.97 10.43 -82.32
CA ILE A 463 5.27 10.74 -81.69
C ILE A 463 5.08 10.79 -80.17
N TYR A 464 5.71 9.87 -79.44
CA TYR A 464 5.91 9.99 -77.99
C TYR A 464 7.37 10.35 -77.70
N SER A 465 7.58 11.32 -76.81
CA SER A 465 8.90 11.67 -76.25
C SER A 465 9.21 10.77 -75.05
N SER A 466 10.39 10.15 -75.04
CA SER A 466 10.82 9.23 -73.97
C SER A 466 10.97 9.88 -72.60
N ASP A 467 11.07 11.22 -72.53
CA ASP A 467 11.27 11.93 -71.27
C ASP A 467 10.00 11.98 -70.39
N GLN A 468 8.82 11.78 -70.98
CA GLN A 468 7.53 11.74 -70.27
C GLN A 468 7.25 10.36 -69.61
N LEU A 469 8.10 9.36 -69.83
CA LEU A 469 7.99 8.00 -69.26
C LEU A 469 8.91 7.75 -68.06
N LYS A 470 9.65 8.76 -67.58
CA LYS A 470 10.65 8.60 -66.50
C LYS A 470 10.09 8.18 -65.14
N ASN A 471 8.78 8.26 -64.91
CA ASN A 471 8.17 7.81 -63.66
C ASN A 471 7.74 6.33 -63.65
N TYR A 472 8.03 5.54 -64.70
CA TYR A 472 7.53 4.17 -64.82
C TYR A 472 8.62 3.19 -65.31
N ASP A 473 9.61 2.94 -64.44
CA ASP A 473 10.71 1.97 -64.65
C ASP A 473 10.26 0.50 -64.85
N TYR A 474 8.97 0.18 -64.69
CA TYR A 474 8.44 -1.17 -64.85
C TYR A 474 8.27 -1.58 -66.33
N LEU A 475 7.88 -0.66 -67.21
CA LEU A 475 7.60 -0.96 -68.63
C LEU A 475 8.87 -0.99 -69.51
N ILE A 476 9.92 -0.27 -69.10
CA ILE A 476 11.18 -0.21 -69.86
C ILE A 476 12.00 -1.50 -69.70
N LYS A 477 11.77 -2.28 -68.63
CA LYS A 477 12.46 -3.55 -68.37
C LYS A 477 11.96 -4.73 -69.21
N GLN A 478 10.77 -4.66 -69.81
CA GLN A 478 10.22 -5.72 -70.68
C GLN A 478 10.26 -5.33 -72.17
N LYS A 479 11.42 -4.83 -72.62
CA LYS A 479 11.65 -4.34 -73.99
C LYS A 479 11.43 -5.37 -75.11
N ASN A 480 11.32 -6.66 -74.79
CA ASN A 480 11.31 -7.73 -75.79
C ASN A 480 9.94 -8.42 -75.98
N THR A 481 8.86 -7.94 -75.36
CA THR A 481 7.57 -8.65 -75.34
C THR A 481 6.36 -7.78 -75.73
N ILE A 482 6.50 -6.97 -76.80
CA ILE A 482 5.36 -6.30 -77.44
C ILE A 482 5.25 -6.81 -78.87
N GLU A 483 4.20 -7.57 -79.17
CA GLU A 483 3.87 -8.02 -80.52
C GLU A 483 2.83 -7.06 -81.12
N PHE A 484 3.21 -6.42 -82.22
CA PHE A 484 2.30 -5.61 -83.03
C PHE A 484 1.61 -6.50 -84.06
N ASP A 485 0.36 -6.16 -84.42
CA ASP A 485 -0.26 -6.73 -85.61
C ASP A 485 0.50 -6.23 -86.85
N SER A 486 1.37 -7.09 -87.36
CA SER A 486 2.45 -6.73 -88.29
C SER A 486 1.99 -6.26 -89.67
N GLU A 487 0.69 -6.34 -89.96
CA GLU A 487 0.18 -5.91 -91.27
C GLU A 487 -0.07 -4.39 -91.35
N ASN A 488 -0.26 -3.71 -90.22
CA ASN A 488 -0.65 -2.30 -90.23
C ASN A 488 0.13 -1.40 -89.27
N PHE A 489 0.84 -1.92 -88.27
CA PHE A 489 1.59 -1.10 -87.31
C PHE A 489 3.03 -1.58 -87.13
N PHE A 490 4.00 -0.66 -87.14
CA PHE A 490 5.42 -0.97 -86.96
C PHE A 490 6.15 0.11 -86.16
N LEU A 491 7.25 -0.26 -85.48
CA LEU A 491 8.15 0.68 -84.80
C LEU A 491 9.34 1.01 -85.68
N ASP A 492 9.81 2.25 -85.65
CA ASP A 492 11.10 2.61 -86.27
C ASP A 492 12.29 2.39 -85.33
N GLN A 493 13.51 2.63 -85.84
CA GLN A 493 14.76 2.48 -85.10
C GLN A 493 14.90 3.43 -83.89
N GLN A 494 13.98 4.39 -83.72
CA GLN A 494 13.93 5.34 -82.61
C GLN A 494 12.74 5.06 -81.66
N ASN A 495 12.11 3.88 -81.77
CA ASN A 495 10.96 3.43 -80.97
C ASN A 495 9.69 4.29 -81.11
N ARG A 496 9.47 4.88 -82.29
CA ARG A 496 8.23 5.59 -82.62
C ARG A 496 7.28 4.66 -83.36
N LEU A 497 5.98 4.70 -83.04
CA LEU A 497 4.95 3.82 -83.60
C LEU A 497 4.33 4.42 -84.86
N PHE A 498 4.37 3.67 -85.96
CA PHE A 498 3.86 4.03 -87.28
C PHE A 498 2.68 3.14 -87.67
N PHE A 499 1.72 3.72 -88.38
CA PHE A 499 0.65 3.01 -89.08
C PHE A 499 0.92 3.01 -90.59
N ASN A 500 0.95 1.83 -91.20
CA ASN A 500 1.16 1.64 -92.64
C ASN A 500 -0.17 1.42 -93.37
N ALA A 501 -0.78 2.48 -93.89
CA ALA A 501 -2.01 2.41 -94.66
C ALA A 501 -1.76 2.02 -96.14
N THR A 502 -1.01 0.96 -96.43
CA THR A 502 -0.65 0.61 -97.83
C THR A 502 -1.55 -0.41 -98.52
N ASN A 503 -2.61 -0.90 -97.87
CA ASN A 503 -3.58 -1.82 -98.50
C ASN A 503 -5.03 -1.31 -98.42
N GLY A 504 -5.28 -0.11 -98.94
CA GLY A 504 -6.65 0.36 -99.22
C GLY A 504 -7.55 0.58 -97.99
N THR A 505 -6.99 0.55 -96.78
CA THR A 505 -7.69 0.88 -95.54
C THR A 505 -7.78 2.40 -95.40
N ILE A 506 -8.90 2.95 -95.84
CA ILE A 506 -9.26 4.37 -95.65
C ILE A 506 -9.66 4.53 -94.17
N LEU A 507 -9.00 5.44 -93.45
CA LEU A 507 -9.49 5.89 -92.14
C LEU A 507 -10.65 6.85 -92.40
N ASN A 508 -11.89 6.36 -92.28
CA ASN A 508 -13.09 7.19 -92.36
C ASN A 508 -13.27 7.98 -91.06
N GLU A 509 -14.00 9.10 -91.12
CA GLU A 509 -14.47 9.80 -89.90
C GLU A 509 -15.17 8.82 -88.97
N GLY A 510 -14.74 8.78 -87.71
CA GLY A 510 -15.22 7.79 -86.76
C GLY A 510 -14.38 7.72 -85.50
N VAL A 511 -14.91 6.94 -84.55
CA VAL A 511 -14.27 6.68 -83.25
C VAL A 511 -13.51 5.38 -83.33
N TYR A 512 -12.20 5.43 -83.09
CA TYR A 512 -11.32 4.26 -83.09
C TYR A 512 -10.88 3.90 -81.67
N TYR A 513 -10.82 2.59 -81.39
CA TYR A 513 -10.38 2.06 -80.10
C TYR A 513 -9.10 1.25 -80.27
N LEU A 514 -8.04 1.62 -79.55
CA LEU A 514 -6.81 0.84 -79.39
C LEU A 514 -6.92 0.07 -78.08
N ALA A 515 -6.77 -1.25 -78.06
CA ALA A 515 -6.77 -2.05 -76.83
C ALA A 515 -5.45 -2.84 -76.67
N PHE A 516 -4.89 -2.90 -75.46
CA PHE A 516 -3.76 -3.79 -75.15
C PHE A 516 -4.19 -5.02 -74.33
N LYS A 517 -3.73 -6.22 -74.73
CA LYS A 517 -3.89 -7.47 -73.96
C LYS A 517 -2.60 -7.84 -73.25
N ILE A 518 -2.66 -8.20 -71.96
CA ILE A 518 -1.59 -8.92 -71.25
C ILE A 518 -1.88 -10.42 -71.35
N VAL A 519 -0.96 -11.19 -71.91
CA VAL A 519 -1.06 -12.66 -71.99
C VAL A 519 -0.11 -13.28 -70.97
N ASP A 520 -0.63 -14.05 -70.01
CA ASP A 520 0.20 -14.89 -69.14
C ASP A 520 0.71 -16.10 -69.91
N GLY A 521 2.03 -16.24 -70.00
CA GLY A 521 2.68 -17.52 -70.31
C GLY A 521 2.41 -18.49 -69.16
N ASN A 522 2.04 -19.73 -69.46
CA ASN A 522 1.46 -20.72 -68.53
C ASN A 522 2.35 -21.21 -67.37
N ASN A 523 3.35 -20.48 -66.91
CA ASN A 523 4.10 -20.81 -65.69
C ASN A 523 4.48 -19.54 -64.93
N TYR A 524 4.47 -19.64 -63.60
CA TYR A 524 4.59 -18.55 -62.60
C TYR A 524 5.91 -17.72 -62.64
N ASN A 525 6.62 -17.66 -63.76
CA ASN A 525 7.84 -16.86 -63.94
C ASN A 525 8.03 -16.26 -65.35
N ASP A 526 7.02 -16.21 -66.23
CA ASP A 526 7.23 -15.78 -67.62
C ASP A 526 6.79 -14.32 -67.93
N GLU A 527 7.53 -13.69 -68.84
CA GLU A 527 7.37 -12.32 -69.34
C GLU A 527 5.96 -12.08 -69.92
N LYS A 528 5.42 -10.88 -69.68
CA LYS A 528 4.06 -10.50 -70.09
C LYS A 528 4.09 -9.93 -71.52
N LEU A 529 3.35 -10.55 -72.44
CA LEU A 529 3.21 -10.09 -73.82
C LEU A 529 2.06 -9.09 -73.95
N LEU A 530 2.34 -7.94 -74.59
CA LEU A 530 1.36 -6.88 -74.87
C LEU A 530 0.94 -6.92 -76.35
N LYS A 531 -0.35 -7.13 -76.65
CA LYS A 531 -0.89 -7.15 -78.04
C LYS A 531 -1.86 -6.00 -78.30
N LEU A 532 -1.61 -5.23 -79.37
CA LEU A 532 -2.44 -4.09 -79.80
C LEU A 532 -3.54 -4.53 -80.78
N ILE A 533 -4.80 -4.16 -80.52
CA ILE A 533 -5.95 -4.43 -81.42
C ILE A 533 -6.64 -3.11 -81.74
N VAL A 534 -6.90 -2.85 -83.02
CA VAL A 534 -7.60 -1.64 -83.49
C VAL A 534 -8.94 -2.03 -84.10
N VAL A 535 -10.01 -1.39 -83.62
CA VAL A 535 -11.39 -1.68 -84.06
C VAL A 535 -12.10 -0.38 -84.42
N ASN A 536 -12.84 -0.39 -85.52
CA ASN A 536 -13.61 0.74 -86.05
C ASN A 536 -15.11 0.70 -85.69
N GLU A 537 -15.59 -0.39 -85.06
CA GLU A 537 -16.98 -0.56 -84.61
C GLU A 537 -17.05 -1.06 -83.17
N PHE A 538 -17.83 -0.37 -82.32
CA PHE A 538 -17.94 -0.67 -80.89
C PHE A 538 -18.50 -2.08 -80.62
N GLU A 539 -19.40 -2.59 -81.47
CA GLU A 539 -19.96 -3.94 -81.32
C GLU A 539 -18.90 -5.03 -81.50
N HIS A 540 -17.92 -4.82 -82.38
CA HIS A 540 -16.78 -5.72 -82.52
C HIS A 540 -15.86 -5.69 -81.29
N LEU A 541 -15.64 -4.50 -80.72
CA LEU A 541 -14.90 -4.35 -79.46
C LEU A 541 -15.59 -5.09 -78.31
N GLU A 542 -16.91 -4.96 -78.19
CA GLU A 542 -17.71 -5.66 -77.18
C GLU A 542 -17.65 -7.18 -77.34
N THR A 543 -17.65 -7.67 -78.58
CA THR A 543 -17.53 -9.11 -78.89
C THR A 543 -16.15 -9.64 -78.53
N ILE A 544 -15.09 -8.90 -78.86
CA ILE A 544 -13.70 -9.23 -78.49
C ILE A 544 -13.56 -9.25 -76.97
N ILE A 545 -14.05 -8.23 -76.26
CA ILE A 545 -14.00 -8.16 -74.79
C ILE A 545 -14.74 -9.35 -74.16
N LYS A 546 -15.96 -9.66 -74.63
CA LYS A 546 -16.76 -10.81 -74.14
C LYS A 546 -16.09 -12.16 -74.41
N GLN A 547 -15.37 -12.31 -75.51
CA GLN A 547 -14.69 -13.56 -75.86
C GLN A 547 -13.51 -13.88 -74.92
N TYR A 548 -12.93 -12.88 -74.25
CA TYR A 548 -11.78 -13.03 -73.36
C TYR A 548 -12.10 -12.84 -71.86
N ASP A 549 -13.37 -12.62 -71.48
CA ASP A 549 -13.84 -12.39 -70.10
C ASP A 549 -13.98 -13.68 -69.24
N TYR A 550 -13.29 -14.77 -69.62
CA TYR A 550 -13.38 -16.05 -68.91
C TYR A 550 -12.60 -16.09 -67.58
N LEU A 551 -11.97 -14.98 -67.18
CA LEU A 551 -11.09 -14.88 -66.00
C LEU A 551 -11.62 -13.96 -64.87
N GLY A 552 -12.89 -13.55 -64.92
CA GLY A 552 -13.59 -13.02 -63.73
C GLY A 552 -13.18 -11.60 -63.30
N LEU A 553 -13.02 -10.66 -64.24
CA LEU A 553 -12.63 -9.27 -63.97
C LEU A 553 -13.80 -8.26 -63.96
N HIS A 554 -15.04 -8.70 -63.77
CA HIS A 554 -16.24 -7.84 -63.61
C HIS A 554 -16.31 -6.67 -64.64
N LEU A 555 -16.21 -6.97 -65.94
CA LEU A 555 -16.31 -6.00 -67.04
C LEU A 555 -17.74 -5.47 -67.32
N ASN A 556 -18.78 -6.03 -66.69
CA ASN A 556 -20.18 -5.61 -66.92
C ASN A 556 -20.50 -4.19 -66.43
N ASN A 557 -19.89 -3.73 -65.32
CA ASN A 557 -20.03 -2.33 -64.88
C ASN A 557 -19.25 -1.34 -65.77
N ARG A 558 -18.28 -1.84 -66.55
CA ARG A 558 -17.38 -1.06 -67.41
C ARG A 558 -17.98 -0.82 -68.80
N LEU A 559 -18.79 -1.76 -69.31
CA LEU A 559 -19.65 -1.57 -70.48
C LEU A 559 -20.68 -0.45 -70.26
N ALA A 560 -21.22 -0.33 -69.03
CA ALA A 560 -22.18 0.72 -68.68
C ALA A 560 -21.54 2.14 -68.70
N TYR A 561 -20.27 2.27 -68.30
CA TYR A 561 -19.53 3.54 -68.37
C TYR A 561 -19.29 4.00 -69.81
N LEU A 562 -18.88 3.08 -70.70
CA LEU A 562 -18.70 3.37 -72.13
C LEU A 562 -20.04 3.69 -72.82
N GLN A 563 -21.12 2.98 -72.46
CA GLN A 563 -22.48 3.29 -72.93
C GLN A 563 -22.96 4.68 -72.45
N TYR A 564 -22.66 5.05 -71.20
CA TYR A 564 -22.98 6.38 -70.64
C TYR A 564 -22.25 7.51 -71.39
N HIS A 565 -20.95 7.35 -71.67
CA HIS A 565 -20.17 8.36 -72.40
C HIS A 565 -20.56 8.46 -73.88
N ARG A 566 -20.93 7.34 -74.52
CA ARG A 566 -21.56 7.33 -75.86
C ARG A 566 -22.90 8.07 -75.86
N ALA A 567 -23.75 7.87 -74.85
CA ALA A 567 -25.00 8.60 -74.71
C ALA A 567 -24.75 10.11 -74.53
N LYS A 568 -23.67 10.49 -73.84
CA LYS A 568 -23.28 11.89 -73.63
C LYS A 568 -22.75 12.57 -74.89
N SER A 569 -22.01 11.87 -75.76
CA SER A 569 -21.56 12.43 -77.06
C SER A 569 -22.72 12.57 -78.05
N ILE A 570 -23.70 11.65 -78.02
CA ILE A 570 -24.93 11.75 -78.83
C ILE A 570 -25.82 12.91 -78.34
N HIS A 571 -25.86 13.18 -77.03
CA HIS A 571 -26.71 14.21 -76.42
C HIS A 571 -26.16 15.65 -76.44
N SER A 572 -24.97 15.91 -76.98
CA SER A 572 -24.50 17.30 -77.17
C SER A 572 -25.12 17.99 -78.39
N SER A 573 -25.94 17.29 -79.18
CA SER A 573 -26.73 17.88 -80.24
C SER A 573 -28.22 17.68 -79.96
N THR A 574 -28.95 18.78 -79.84
CA THR A 574 -30.41 18.88 -79.70
C THR A 574 -30.99 18.59 -78.29
N VAL A 575 -31.40 19.63 -77.56
CA VAL A 575 -32.72 19.78 -76.88
C VAL A 575 -32.80 21.20 -76.30
N ASN A 576 -33.92 21.87 -76.56
CA ASN A 576 -34.22 23.29 -76.28
C ASN A 576 -34.47 23.57 -74.78
N GLU A 577 -34.02 24.74 -74.30
CA GLU A 577 -34.02 25.20 -72.88
C GLU A 577 -35.38 25.10 -72.16
N SER A 578 -36.50 25.05 -72.89
CA SER A 578 -37.85 24.94 -72.32
C SER A 578 -38.13 23.61 -71.60
N ASN A 579 -37.45 22.52 -71.97
CA ASN A 579 -37.67 21.20 -71.34
C ASN A 579 -36.97 21.04 -69.98
N ARG A 580 -35.90 21.83 -69.72
CA ARG A 580 -35.17 21.79 -68.44
C ARG A 580 -36.03 22.28 -67.28
N VAL A 581 -36.84 23.31 -67.51
CA VAL A 581 -37.72 23.89 -66.47
C VAL A 581 -38.85 22.93 -66.10
N VAL A 582 -39.42 22.22 -67.07
CA VAL A 582 -40.49 21.23 -66.83
C VAL A 582 -39.96 20.04 -66.02
N LEU A 583 -38.76 19.55 -66.34
CA LEU A 583 -38.11 18.47 -65.58
C LEU A 583 -37.80 18.88 -64.14
N LEU A 584 -37.36 20.13 -63.92
CA LEU A 584 -37.08 20.64 -62.58
C LEU A 584 -38.36 20.75 -61.73
N ILE A 585 -39.47 21.18 -62.33
CA ILE A 585 -40.79 21.25 -61.65
C ILE A 585 -41.28 19.84 -61.28
N ILE A 586 -41.13 18.86 -62.17
CA ILE A 586 -41.51 17.47 -61.89
C ILE A 586 -40.67 16.88 -60.74
N PHE A 587 -39.37 17.19 -60.70
CA PHE A 587 -38.48 16.74 -59.63
C PHE A 587 -38.87 17.32 -58.26
N VAL A 588 -39.23 18.61 -58.20
CA VAL A 588 -39.69 19.27 -56.96
C VAL A 588 -41.04 18.68 -56.48
N ILE A 589 -41.94 18.34 -57.40
CA ILE A 589 -43.23 17.72 -57.03
C ILE A 589 -43.01 16.29 -56.49
N LEU A 590 -42.16 15.49 -57.13
CA LEU A 590 -41.86 14.12 -56.70
C LEU A 590 -41.18 14.07 -55.32
N THR A 591 -40.26 15.00 -55.06
CA THR A 591 -39.59 15.10 -53.75
C THR A 591 -40.56 15.52 -52.64
N ALA A 592 -41.50 16.44 -52.90
CA ALA A 592 -42.54 16.80 -51.94
C ALA A 592 -43.50 15.63 -51.62
N ILE A 593 -43.86 14.82 -52.62
CA ILE A 593 -44.67 13.61 -52.43
C ILE A 593 -43.93 12.58 -51.57
N LEU A 594 -42.62 12.38 -51.81
CA LEU A 594 -41.81 11.45 -51.02
C LEU A 594 -41.75 11.85 -49.54
N ILE A 595 -41.60 13.15 -49.25
CA ILE A 595 -41.60 13.70 -47.89
C ILE A 595 -42.98 13.53 -47.22
N GLY A 596 -44.06 13.66 -47.97
CA GLY A 596 -45.42 13.39 -47.46
C GLY A 596 -45.62 11.93 -47.06
N ILE A 597 -45.14 10.99 -47.89
CA ILE A 597 -45.24 9.54 -47.63
C ILE A 597 -44.44 9.13 -46.39
N THR A 598 -43.24 9.70 -46.19
CA THR A 598 -42.41 9.41 -45.01
C THR A 598 -43.07 9.91 -43.72
N PHE A 599 -43.72 11.09 -43.73
CA PHE A 599 -44.48 11.58 -42.57
C PHE A 599 -45.69 10.70 -42.23
N ILE A 600 -46.40 10.17 -43.23
CA ILE A 600 -47.51 9.24 -43.02
C ILE A 600 -47.00 7.93 -42.41
N PHE A 601 -45.86 7.41 -42.87
CA PHE A 601 -45.23 6.21 -42.31
C PHE A 601 -44.83 6.40 -40.84
N ILE A 602 -44.21 7.54 -40.50
CA ILE A 602 -43.84 7.87 -39.11
C ILE A 602 -45.08 7.97 -38.21
N SER A 603 -46.18 8.56 -38.71
CA SER A 603 -47.45 8.67 -38.00
C SER A 603 -48.09 7.28 -37.75
N LEU A 604 -48.06 6.39 -38.74
CA LEU A 604 -48.56 5.01 -38.62
C LEU A 604 -47.75 4.17 -37.63
N ILE A 605 -46.42 4.33 -37.60
CA ILE A 605 -45.54 3.67 -36.63
C ILE A 605 -45.86 4.14 -35.20
N ARG A 606 -46.04 5.46 -34.99
CA ARG A 606 -46.43 6.04 -33.69
C ARG A 606 -47.78 5.52 -33.18
N ARG A 607 -48.76 5.34 -34.08
CA ARG A 607 -50.08 4.79 -33.75
C ARG A 607 -50.00 3.30 -33.35
N ARG A 608 -49.09 2.53 -33.96
CA ARG A 608 -48.85 1.12 -33.63
C ARG A 608 -48.20 0.96 -32.24
N THR A 609 -47.23 1.81 -31.90
CA THR A 609 -46.58 1.81 -30.58
C THR A 609 -47.51 2.21 -29.45
N PHE A 610 -48.49 3.09 -29.71
CA PHE A 610 -49.48 3.50 -28.69
C PHE A 610 -50.48 2.37 -28.37
N LYS A 611 -50.94 1.63 -29.39
CA LYS A 611 -51.82 0.46 -29.22
C LYS A 611 -51.14 -0.71 -28.49
N GLN A 612 -49.82 -0.90 -28.68
CA GLN A 612 -49.04 -1.91 -27.95
C GLN A 612 -48.90 -1.57 -26.47
N LYS A 613 -48.79 -0.27 -26.12
CA LYS A 613 -48.71 0.18 -24.73
C LYS A 613 -50.02 -0.02 -23.96
N GLU A 614 -51.16 0.21 -24.60
CA GLU A 614 -52.49 -0.04 -24.00
C GLU A 614 -52.73 -1.54 -23.69
N LEU A 615 -52.27 -2.43 -24.58
CA LEU A 615 -52.38 -3.89 -24.40
C LEU A 615 -51.51 -4.43 -23.26
N LEU A 616 -50.34 -3.84 -23.00
CA LEU A 616 -49.47 -4.19 -21.88
C LEU A 616 -50.05 -3.73 -20.53
N THR A 617 -50.69 -2.56 -20.48
CA THR A 617 -51.33 -2.05 -19.25
C THR A 617 -52.58 -2.82 -18.82
N GLN A 618 -53.27 -3.51 -19.74
CA GLN A 618 -54.37 -4.41 -19.38
C GLN A 618 -53.90 -5.76 -18.82
N HIS A 619 -52.68 -6.19 -19.10
CA HIS A 619 -52.15 -7.47 -18.60
C HIS A 619 -51.65 -7.37 -17.15
N ASP A 620 -51.14 -6.21 -16.72
CA ASP A 620 -50.64 -5.97 -15.35
C ASP A 620 -51.74 -5.70 -14.31
N SER A 621 -53.02 -5.75 -14.69
CA SER A 621 -54.17 -5.61 -13.77
C SER A 621 -54.92 -6.92 -13.50
N ILE A 622 -54.45 -8.06 -14.03
CA ILE A 622 -55.04 -9.40 -13.81
C ILE A 622 -53.98 -10.42 -13.30
N SER A 623 -52.79 -10.01 -12.87
CA SER A 623 -51.81 -10.89 -12.21
C SER A 623 -51.72 -10.64 -10.71
#